data_AF-A0ABC9XF22-F1
#
_entry.id   AF-A0ABC9XF22-F1
#
_cell.length_a   1.000
_cell.length_b   1.000
_cell.length_c   1.000
_cell.angle_alpha   90.00
_cell.angle_beta   90.00
_cell.angle_gamma   90.00
#
_symmetry.space_group_name_H-M   'P 1'
#
loop_
_entity.id
_entity.type
_entity.pdbx_description
1 polymer ?
#
loop_
_entity_poly.entity_id
_entity_poly.type
_entity_poly.pdbx_seq_one_letter_code
_entity_poly.pdbx_strand_id
1 'polypeptide(L)'
;MGVKRRGAVAPPPPGKKRGKREARAELCAALRDPALRERAAAAWGRGEPLRHEAAAVEPAPFRHGVIPGFLAGPAFAEALRDELLGLGFRGRRNDLLSLRQSEELGARPEPHVAALRHALCEEFRAWLSAVTQIELEPTIDISCAKYEYTDVLLCHDDELEGRRIAFILYLVPPWEEGDGGTLDLYSADGPFRYW
;
A
#
# COMPACT_ATOMS: atom_id res chain seq x y z
N MET A 1 -53.37 -50.75 -29.05
CA MET A 1 -53.17 -49.93 -27.83
C MET A 1 -51.73 -50.12 -27.36
N GLY A 2 -50.97 -49.04 -27.15
CA GLY A 2 -49.63 -49.12 -26.57
C GLY A 2 -48.68 -47.99 -27.01
N VAL A 3 -49.04 -46.74 -26.73
CA VAL A 3 -48.19 -45.56 -26.99
C VAL A 3 -47.04 -45.53 -25.97
N LYS A 4 -45.78 -45.70 -26.42
CA LYS A 4 -44.59 -45.48 -25.58
C LYS A 4 -44.41 -43.98 -25.33
N ARG A 5 -44.61 -43.55 -24.08
CA ARG A 5 -44.39 -42.18 -23.61
C ARG A 5 -42.89 -41.88 -23.51
N ARG A 6 -42.44 -40.79 -24.16
CA ARG A 6 -41.12 -40.18 -23.95
C ARG A 6 -41.05 -39.58 -22.55
N GLY A 7 -40.04 -39.97 -21.78
CA GLY A 7 -39.75 -39.36 -20.47
C GLY A 7 -39.20 -37.94 -20.65
N ALA A 8 -39.77 -37.00 -19.91
CA ALA A 8 -39.29 -35.63 -19.84
C ALA A 8 -38.04 -35.56 -18.95
N VAL A 9 -36.97 -34.97 -19.48
CA VAL A 9 -35.75 -34.67 -18.73
C VAL A 9 -36.03 -33.43 -17.88
N ALA A 10 -35.89 -33.55 -16.56
CA ALA A 10 -36.00 -32.43 -15.64
C ALA A 10 -34.85 -31.44 -15.84
N PRO A 11 -35.08 -30.12 -15.74
CA PRO A 11 -34.01 -29.13 -15.85
C PRO A 11 -33.08 -29.21 -14.63
N PRO A 12 -31.77 -28.92 -14.80
CA PRO A 12 -30.82 -28.90 -13.71
C PRO A 12 -31.15 -27.80 -12.69
N PRO A 13 -30.79 -27.97 -11.41
CA PRO A 13 -31.08 -27.00 -10.38
C PRO A 13 -30.32 -25.68 -10.63
N PRO A 14 -30.88 -24.53 -10.24
CA PRO A 14 -30.22 -23.24 -10.40
C PRO A 14 -28.93 -23.21 -9.59
N GLY A 15 -27.80 -22.97 -10.26
CA GLY A 15 -26.51 -22.81 -9.64
C GLY A 15 -26.54 -21.70 -8.59
N LYS A 16 -26.05 -21.99 -7.39
CA LYS A 16 -25.84 -20.99 -6.34
C LYS A 16 -24.95 -19.88 -6.91
N LYS A 17 -25.52 -18.69 -7.14
CA LYS A 17 -24.75 -17.47 -7.30
C LYS A 17 -23.89 -17.32 -6.06
N ARG A 18 -22.61 -17.66 -6.15
CA ARG A 18 -21.60 -17.23 -5.17
C ARG A 18 -21.72 -15.71 -5.10
N GLY A 19 -22.25 -15.19 -4.00
CA GLY A 19 -22.29 -13.76 -3.75
C GLY A 19 -20.87 -13.23 -3.95
N LYS A 20 -20.72 -12.26 -4.85
CA LYS A 20 -19.45 -11.60 -5.10
C LYS A 20 -19.14 -10.85 -3.79
N ARG A 21 -18.36 -11.48 -2.90
CA ARG A 21 -17.94 -10.87 -1.64
C ARG A 21 -17.12 -9.64 -2.06
N GLU A 22 -17.60 -8.45 -1.73
CA GLU A 22 -16.87 -7.22 -2.04
C GLU A 22 -15.51 -7.28 -1.34
N ALA A 23 -14.46 -6.93 -2.08
CA ALA A 23 -13.12 -6.86 -1.54
C ALA A 23 -13.07 -5.70 -0.54
N ARG A 24 -12.57 -5.97 0.67
CA ARG A 24 -12.41 -4.94 1.72
C ARG A 24 -10.98 -5.00 2.23
N ALA A 25 -10.27 -3.88 2.11
CA ALA A 25 -8.98 -3.70 2.75
C ALA A 25 -9.24 -3.34 4.22
N GLU A 26 -8.79 -4.20 5.12
CA GLU A 26 -8.78 -3.91 6.55
C GLU A 26 -7.36 -3.56 6.98
N LEU A 27 -7.19 -2.37 7.55
CA LEU A 27 -5.92 -1.94 8.11
C LEU A 27 -5.70 -2.57 9.50
N CYS A 28 -4.44 -2.60 9.94
CA CYS A 28 -4.04 -3.07 11.26
C CYS A 28 -4.92 -2.44 12.36
N ALA A 29 -5.53 -3.28 13.19
CA ALA A 29 -6.47 -2.84 14.23
C ALA A 29 -5.85 -1.85 15.23
N ALA A 30 -4.54 -1.96 15.47
CA ALA A 30 -3.80 -1.05 16.34
C ALA A 30 -3.85 0.41 15.86
N LEU A 31 -4.01 0.67 14.55
CA LEU A 31 -4.14 2.04 14.03
C LEU A 31 -5.42 2.73 14.49
N ARG A 32 -6.41 1.96 14.95
CA ARG A 32 -7.66 2.49 15.53
C ARG A 32 -7.55 2.78 17.03
N ASP A 33 -6.44 2.39 17.67
CA ASP A 33 -6.19 2.70 19.08
C ASP A 33 -5.84 4.19 19.25
N PRO A 34 -6.68 4.99 19.95
CA PRO A 34 -6.41 6.38 20.20
C PRO A 34 -5.09 6.60 20.97
N ALA A 35 -4.74 5.71 21.89
CA ALA A 35 -3.53 5.85 22.68
C ALA A 35 -2.27 5.69 21.82
N LEU A 36 -2.28 4.74 20.87
CA LEU A 36 -1.19 4.60 19.91
C LEU A 36 -1.07 5.86 19.04
N ARG A 37 -2.19 6.37 18.52
CA ARG A 37 -2.21 7.57 17.67
C ARG A 37 -1.68 8.80 18.41
N GLU A 38 -2.10 9.02 19.65
CA GLU A 38 -1.63 10.14 20.49
C GLU A 38 -0.13 10.03 20.78
N ARG A 39 0.35 8.82 21.11
CA ARG A 39 1.78 8.57 21.30
C ARG A 39 2.59 8.81 20.03
N ALA A 40 2.08 8.39 18.87
CA ALA A 40 2.71 8.63 17.58
C ALA A 40 2.76 10.12 17.24
N ALA A 41 1.66 10.86 17.45
CA ALA A 41 1.62 12.31 17.25
C ALA A 41 2.60 13.05 18.15
N ALA A 42 2.67 12.65 19.42
CA ALA A 42 3.58 13.19 20.41
C ALA A 42 5.06 12.94 20.02
N ALA A 43 5.40 11.72 19.63
CA ALA A 43 6.73 11.34 19.17
C ALA A 43 7.13 12.10 17.89
N TRP A 44 6.22 12.15 16.91
CA TRP A 44 6.43 12.91 15.67
C TRP A 44 6.67 14.40 15.94
N GLY A 45 5.82 15.03 16.77
CA GLY A 45 5.92 16.44 17.11
C GLY A 45 7.22 16.80 17.82
N ARG A 46 7.64 15.98 18.79
CA ARG A 46 8.87 16.19 19.58
C ARG A 46 10.15 15.74 18.88
N GLY A 47 10.05 14.98 17.78
CA GLY A 47 11.23 14.37 17.15
C GLY A 47 11.84 13.28 18.03
N GLU A 48 10.99 12.51 18.71
CA GLU A 48 11.39 11.37 19.55
C GLU A 48 11.05 10.05 18.85
N PRO A 49 11.79 8.97 19.13
CA PRO A 49 11.44 7.66 18.60
C PRO A 49 10.17 7.12 19.26
N LEU A 50 9.33 6.46 18.47
CA LEU A 50 8.25 5.59 18.95
C LEU A 50 8.65 4.15 18.68
N ARG A 51 8.63 3.31 19.72
CA ARG A 51 8.71 1.85 19.60
C ARG A 51 7.39 1.23 20.06
N HIS A 52 6.68 0.60 19.13
CA HIS A 52 5.47 -0.16 19.37
C HIS A 52 5.42 -1.35 18.40
N GLU A 53 4.83 -2.47 18.83
CA GLU A 53 4.75 -3.69 18.00
C GLU A 53 4.07 -3.46 16.64
N ALA A 54 3.10 -2.55 16.60
CA ALA A 54 2.33 -2.24 15.40
C ALA A 54 2.81 -1.00 14.64
N ALA A 55 3.69 -0.17 15.22
CA ALA A 55 4.18 1.04 14.57
C ALA A 55 5.49 1.53 15.21
N ALA A 56 6.44 1.92 14.38
CA ALA A 56 7.66 2.60 14.78
C ALA A 56 7.75 3.97 14.11
N VAL A 57 8.33 4.93 14.81
CA VAL A 57 8.72 6.24 14.27
C VAL A 57 10.15 6.49 14.69
N GLU A 58 10.99 6.93 13.77
CA GLU A 58 12.38 7.28 14.03
C GLU A 58 12.63 8.72 13.54
N PRO A 59 13.29 9.58 14.33
CA PRO A 59 13.49 10.98 13.97
C PRO A 59 14.68 11.24 13.04
N ALA A 60 15.58 10.27 12.89
CA ALA A 60 16.83 10.38 12.14
C ALA A 60 16.93 9.25 11.10
N PRO A 61 17.50 9.49 9.91
CA PRO A 61 18.12 10.74 9.45
C PRO A 61 17.11 11.86 9.16
N PHE A 62 15.86 11.50 8.93
CA PHE A 62 14.68 12.36 8.96
C PHE A 62 13.52 11.58 9.57
N ARG A 63 12.41 12.26 9.85
CA ARG A 63 11.22 11.62 10.43
C ARG A 63 10.64 10.59 9.45
N HIS A 64 10.72 9.33 9.81
CA HIS A 64 10.14 8.22 9.04
C HIS A 64 9.50 7.22 10.00
N GLY A 65 8.66 6.33 9.47
CA GLY A 65 7.97 5.35 10.27
C GLY A 65 7.70 4.05 9.53
N VAL A 66 7.50 2.99 10.30
CA VAL A 66 7.27 1.63 9.81
C VAL A 66 6.03 1.05 10.50
N ILE A 67 5.09 0.54 9.73
CA ILE A 67 3.86 -0.10 10.23
C ILE A 67 3.85 -1.55 9.74
N PRO A 68 4.40 -2.50 10.52
CA PRO A 68 4.34 -3.91 10.17
C PRO A 68 2.90 -4.42 10.17
N GLY A 69 2.58 -5.36 9.27
CA GLY A 69 1.23 -5.92 9.19
C GLY A 69 0.16 -4.87 8.85
N PHE A 70 0.51 -3.86 8.05
CA PHE A 70 -0.39 -2.76 7.68
C PHE A 70 -1.75 -3.25 7.18
N LEU A 71 -1.76 -4.27 6.32
CA LEU A 71 -2.96 -4.98 5.91
C LEU A 71 -3.23 -6.15 6.86
N ALA A 72 -4.37 -6.12 7.55
CA ALA A 72 -4.72 -7.11 8.57
C ALA A 72 -5.00 -8.52 8.00
N GLY A 73 -5.43 -8.61 6.74
CA GLY A 73 -5.82 -9.86 6.09
C GLY A 73 -4.77 -10.36 5.10
N PRO A 74 -4.01 -11.43 5.39
CA PRO A 74 -3.04 -12.01 4.46
C PRO A 74 -3.66 -12.41 3.11
N ALA A 75 -4.86 -12.99 3.14
CA ALA A 75 -5.60 -13.36 1.93
C ALA A 75 -5.96 -12.14 1.05
N PHE A 76 -6.22 -10.97 1.65
CA PHE A 76 -6.45 -9.75 0.89
C PHE A 76 -5.14 -9.25 0.27
N ALA A 77 -4.04 -9.28 1.02
CA ALA A 77 -2.72 -8.87 0.52
C ALA A 77 -2.25 -9.75 -0.64
N GLU A 78 -2.46 -11.07 -0.57
CA GLU A 78 -2.18 -12.01 -1.67
C GLU A 78 -3.03 -11.71 -2.90
N ALA A 79 -4.35 -11.52 -2.73
CA ALA A 79 -5.23 -11.20 -3.85
C ALA A 79 -4.93 -9.84 -4.47
N LEU A 80 -4.57 -8.84 -3.66
CA LEU A 80 -4.11 -7.52 -4.12
C LEU A 80 -2.81 -7.65 -4.92
N ARG A 81 -1.83 -8.43 -4.43
CA ARG A 81 -0.59 -8.69 -5.16
C ARG A 81 -0.87 -9.34 -6.52
N ASP A 82 -1.70 -10.37 -6.55
CA ASP A 82 -2.02 -11.07 -7.80
C ASP A 82 -2.76 -10.16 -8.80
N GLU A 83 -3.66 -9.32 -8.30
CA GLU A 83 -4.36 -8.29 -9.09
C GLU A 83 -3.39 -7.25 -9.66
N LEU A 84 -2.44 -6.75 -8.84
CA LEU A 84 -1.41 -5.80 -9.27
C LEU A 84 -0.44 -6.41 -10.28
N LEU A 85 -0.03 -7.66 -10.10
CA LEU A 85 0.84 -8.37 -11.05
C LEU A 85 0.14 -8.65 -12.39
N GLY A 86 -1.18 -8.68 -12.41
CA GLY A 86 -2.00 -8.77 -13.62
C GLY A 86 -2.07 -7.47 -14.42
N LEU A 87 -1.58 -6.34 -13.88
CA LEU A 87 -1.58 -5.06 -14.58
C LEU A 87 -0.48 -4.99 -15.66
N GLY A 88 -0.68 -4.08 -16.61
CA GLY A 88 0.36 -3.72 -17.57
C GLY A 88 1.45 -2.88 -16.90
N PHE A 89 2.71 -3.32 -17.01
CA PHE A 89 3.87 -2.56 -16.55
C PHE A 89 4.67 -2.02 -17.73
N ARG A 90 5.10 -0.75 -17.62
CA ARG A 90 6.01 -0.11 -18.57
C ARG A 90 7.38 0.03 -17.94
N GLY A 91 8.43 -0.29 -18.70
CA GLY A 91 9.79 -0.03 -18.28
C GLY A 91 10.05 1.47 -18.22
N ARG A 92 10.58 1.95 -17.10
CA ARG A 92 11.07 3.30 -16.92
C ARG A 92 12.57 3.23 -16.68
N ARG A 93 13.33 3.97 -17.49
CA ARG A 93 14.78 4.01 -17.38
C ARG A 93 15.30 5.41 -17.67
N ASN A 94 16.10 5.95 -16.78
CA ASN A 94 16.90 7.17 -16.97
C ASN A 94 18.18 7.05 -16.13
N ASP A 95 18.82 8.18 -15.87
CA ASP A 95 19.99 8.31 -15.00
C ASP A 95 19.70 7.99 -13.53
N LEU A 96 18.50 8.32 -13.04
CA LEU A 96 18.08 8.11 -11.65
C LEU A 96 17.56 6.69 -11.37
N LEU A 97 16.90 6.04 -12.35
CA LEU A 97 16.19 4.79 -12.12
C LEU A 97 16.21 3.82 -13.31
N SER A 98 16.08 2.54 -13.00
CA SER A 98 15.67 1.46 -13.91
C SER A 98 14.67 0.59 -13.16
N LEU A 99 13.41 0.57 -13.58
CA LEU A 99 12.36 -0.25 -12.96
C LEU A 99 11.17 -0.44 -13.91
N ARG A 100 10.20 -1.26 -13.51
CA ARG A 100 8.91 -1.37 -14.18
C ARG A 100 7.81 -0.73 -13.33
N GLN A 101 6.96 0.09 -13.94
CA GLN A 101 5.86 0.76 -13.23
C GLN A 101 4.53 0.53 -13.93
N SER A 102 3.46 0.34 -13.15
CA SER A 102 2.09 0.40 -13.66
C SER A 102 1.74 1.82 -14.08
N GLU A 103 0.64 1.98 -14.80
CA GLU A 103 -0.03 3.29 -14.85
C GLU A 103 -0.61 3.62 -13.46
N GLU A 104 -0.99 4.88 -13.26
CA GLU A 104 -1.55 5.36 -11.98
C GLU A 104 -2.76 4.52 -11.54
N LEU A 105 -2.84 4.23 -10.23
CA LEU A 105 -3.92 3.42 -9.66
C LEU A 105 -5.14 4.26 -9.24
N GLY A 106 -5.04 5.60 -9.28
CA GLY A 106 -6.05 6.55 -8.78
C GLY A 106 -7.46 6.40 -9.35
N ALA A 107 -7.64 5.79 -10.54
CA ALA A 107 -8.94 5.56 -11.16
C ALA A 107 -9.20 4.09 -11.54
N ARG A 108 -8.36 3.16 -11.05
CA ARG A 108 -8.42 1.74 -11.39
C ARG A 108 -9.67 1.05 -10.81
N PRO A 109 -10.47 0.32 -11.63
CA PRO A 109 -11.70 -0.33 -11.19
C PRO A 109 -11.49 -1.70 -10.53
N GLU A 110 -10.28 -2.23 -10.54
CA GLU A 110 -9.97 -3.54 -9.98
C GLU A 110 -10.28 -3.56 -8.46
N PRO A 111 -10.99 -4.60 -7.97
CA PRO A 111 -11.67 -4.54 -6.68
C PRO A 111 -10.72 -4.44 -5.48
N HIS A 112 -9.57 -5.10 -5.49
CA HIS A 112 -8.61 -5.03 -4.37
C HIS A 112 -7.85 -3.70 -4.41
N VAL A 113 -7.50 -3.19 -5.60
CA VAL A 113 -6.90 -1.85 -5.78
C VAL A 113 -7.86 -0.76 -5.30
N ALA A 114 -9.14 -0.82 -5.69
CA ALA A 114 -10.16 0.12 -5.23
C ALA A 114 -10.36 0.06 -3.70
N ALA A 115 -10.38 -1.15 -3.13
CA ALA A 115 -10.50 -1.33 -1.69
C ALA A 115 -9.29 -0.78 -0.93
N LEU A 116 -8.05 -1.01 -1.43
CA LEU A 116 -6.84 -0.42 -0.85
C LEU A 116 -6.90 1.10 -0.90
N ARG A 117 -7.25 1.68 -2.05
CA ARG A 117 -7.38 3.14 -2.21
C ARG A 117 -8.36 3.73 -1.21
N HIS A 118 -9.54 3.11 -1.06
CA HIS A 118 -10.52 3.56 -0.07
C HIS A 118 -9.93 3.54 1.36
N ALA A 119 -9.24 2.46 1.76
CA ALA A 119 -8.60 2.39 3.07
C ALA A 119 -7.50 3.45 3.25
N LEU A 120 -6.71 3.74 2.21
CA LEU A 120 -5.68 4.77 2.25
C LEU A 120 -6.27 6.18 2.36
N CYS A 121 -7.27 6.53 1.54
CA CYS A 121 -7.87 7.86 1.47
C CYS A 121 -8.76 8.19 2.68
N GLU A 122 -9.54 7.22 3.15
CA GLU A 122 -10.57 7.47 4.17
C GLU A 122 -10.06 7.19 5.59
N GLU A 123 -9.33 6.09 5.79
CA GLU A 123 -8.87 5.67 7.12
C GLU A 123 -7.44 6.13 7.39
N PHE A 124 -6.49 5.75 6.52
CA PHE A 124 -5.08 5.98 6.81
C PHE A 124 -4.67 7.44 6.67
N ARG A 125 -5.20 8.17 5.68
CA ARG A 125 -4.96 9.61 5.52
C ARG A 125 -5.38 10.39 6.78
N ALA A 126 -6.57 10.10 7.32
CA ALA A 126 -7.04 10.75 8.54
C ALA A 126 -6.12 10.46 9.74
N TRP A 127 -5.62 9.22 9.84
CA TRP A 127 -4.64 8.85 10.84
C TRP A 127 -3.31 9.60 10.66
N LEU A 128 -2.78 9.67 9.42
CA LEU A 128 -1.55 10.39 9.09
C LEU A 128 -1.67 11.89 9.39
N SER A 129 -2.78 12.53 9.01
CA SER A 129 -3.02 13.94 9.31
C SER A 129 -3.01 14.18 10.83
N ALA A 130 -3.63 13.30 11.61
CA ALA A 130 -3.65 13.39 13.07
C ALA A 130 -2.27 13.17 13.71
N VAL A 131 -1.44 12.28 13.17
CA VAL A 131 -0.08 12.03 13.69
C VAL A 131 0.87 13.15 13.30
N THR A 132 0.84 13.55 12.03
CA THR A 132 1.83 14.50 11.49
C THR A 132 1.47 15.96 11.71
N GLN A 133 0.21 16.25 12.08
CA GLN A 133 -0.36 17.60 12.17
C GLN A 133 -0.32 18.34 10.82
N ILE A 134 -0.33 17.58 9.71
CA ILE A 134 -0.40 18.10 8.35
C ILE A 134 -1.81 17.86 7.83
N GLU A 135 -2.45 18.90 7.29
CA GLU A 135 -3.69 18.72 6.54
C GLU A 135 -3.36 18.13 5.16
N LEU A 136 -3.73 16.87 4.96
CA LEU A 136 -3.51 16.14 3.70
C LEU A 136 -4.74 16.25 2.81
N GLU A 137 -4.51 16.55 1.53
CA GLU A 137 -5.54 16.50 0.51
C GLU A 137 -6.11 15.08 0.35
N PRO A 138 -7.38 14.93 -0.09
CA PRO A 138 -7.96 13.61 -0.39
C PRO A 138 -7.26 12.89 -1.55
N THR A 139 -6.58 13.65 -2.42
CA THR A 139 -5.84 13.16 -3.58
C THR A 139 -4.70 12.26 -3.13
N ILE A 140 -4.62 11.05 -3.70
CA ILE A 140 -3.52 10.12 -3.50
C ILE A 140 -2.86 9.82 -4.85
N ASP A 141 -1.57 10.13 -4.97
CA ASP A 141 -0.73 9.69 -6.08
C ASP A 141 -0.18 8.30 -5.71
N ILE A 142 -0.67 7.27 -6.39
CA ILE A 142 -0.29 5.88 -6.11
C ILE A 142 -0.05 5.13 -7.41
N SER A 143 1.09 4.45 -7.47
CA SER A 143 1.47 3.55 -8.56
C SER A 143 2.05 2.25 -7.99
N CYS A 144 2.10 1.21 -8.81
CA CYS A 144 2.77 -0.04 -8.48
C CYS A 144 4.12 -0.09 -9.19
N ALA A 145 5.19 -0.24 -8.44
CA ALA A 145 6.54 -0.48 -8.98
C ALA A 145 6.93 -1.94 -8.78
N LYS A 146 7.58 -2.51 -9.79
CA LYS A 146 8.19 -3.83 -9.76
C LYS A 146 9.66 -3.69 -10.10
N TYR A 147 10.50 -4.13 -9.17
CA TYR A 147 11.95 -4.20 -9.31
C TYR A 147 12.33 -5.66 -9.57
N GLU A 148 13.04 -5.90 -10.67
CA GLU A 148 13.63 -7.18 -11.02
C GLU A 148 15.15 -7.12 -10.90
N TYR A 149 15.85 -8.20 -11.26
CA TYR A 149 17.30 -8.23 -11.25
C TYR A 149 17.87 -7.04 -12.06
N THR A 150 18.82 -6.31 -11.44
CA THR A 150 19.47 -5.07 -11.93
C THR A 150 18.64 -3.78 -11.84
N ASP A 151 17.35 -3.84 -11.48
CA ASP A 151 16.55 -2.63 -11.29
C ASP A 151 16.99 -1.88 -10.02
N VAL A 152 16.90 -0.55 -10.07
CA VAL A 152 17.36 0.35 -9.01
C VAL A 152 16.63 1.69 -9.08
N LEU A 153 16.51 2.34 -7.93
CA LEU A 153 16.19 3.75 -7.79
C LEU A 153 17.30 4.40 -6.95
N LEU A 154 18.05 5.31 -7.54
CA LEU A 154 19.17 5.97 -6.88
C LEU A 154 18.69 7.06 -5.90
N CYS A 155 19.62 7.61 -5.12
CA CYS A 155 19.34 8.64 -4.11
C CYS A 155 18.59 9.85 -4.70
N HIS A 156 17.48 10.22 -4.07
CA HIS A 156 16.63 11.38 -4.35
C HIS A 156 15.85 11.75 -3.07
N ASP A 157 15.20 12.92 -3.06
CA ASP A 157 14.51 13.50 -1.90
C ASP A 157 12.97 13.50 -2.02
N ASP A 158 12.44 12.95 -3.12
CA ASP A 158 11.01 12.91 -3.45
C ASP A 158 10.35 14.30 -3.56
N GLU A 159 11.14 15.38 -3.74
CA GLU A 159 10.63 16.74 -3.83
C GLU A 159 9.81 16.96 -5.11
N LEU A 160 8.53 17.28 -4.92
CA LEU A 160 7.62 17.74 -5.96
C LEU A 160 6.52 18.57 -5.32
N GLU A 161 6.07 19.62 -5.99
CA GLU A 161 4.99 20.48 -5.50
C GLU A 161 3.73 19.66 -5.12
N GLY A 162 3.18 19.93 -3.94
CA GLY A 162 2.02 19.21 -3.39
C GLY A 162 2.34 17.91 -2.65
N ARG A 163 3.53 17.31 -2.83
CA ARG A 163 3.92 16.11 -2.07
C ARG A 163 4.26 16.46 -0.63
N ARG A 164 3.64 15.75 0.32
CA ARG A 164 3.82 15.99 1.77
C ARG A 164 4.34 14.77 2.52
N ILE A 165 3.89 13.58 2.15
CA ILE A 165 4.26 12.31 2.78
C ILE A 165 4.42 11.27 1.69
N ALA A 166 5.63 10.70 1.58
CA ALA A 166 5.88 9.50 0.79
C ALA A 166 5.52 8.24 1.59
N PHE A 167 5.03 7.21 0.91
CA PHE A 167 4.75 5.91 1.53
C PHE A 167 5.07 4.78 0.55
N ILE A 168 5.45 3.63 1.09
CA ILE A 168 5.71 2.40 0.33
C ILE A 168 4.99 1.26 1.03
N LEU A 169 4.17 0.51 0.28
CA LEU A 169 3.56 -0.73 0.75
C LEU A 169 4.24 -1.91 0.05
N TYR A 170 5.05 -2.67 0.79
CA TYR A 170 5.74 -3.83 0.25
C TYR A 170 4.79 -5.04 0.15
N LEU A 171 4.69 -5.60 -1.05
CA LEU A 171 3.97 -6.85 -1.36
C LEU A 171 4.94 -7.86 -1.98
N VAL A 172 6.03 -8.12 -1.27
CA VAL A 172 7.13 -9.00 -1.70
C VAL A 172 6.97 -10.43 -1.16
N PRO A 173 7.54 -11.45 -1.82
CA PRO A 173 7.74 -12.77 -1.22
C PRO A 173 8.68 -12.67 0.01
N PRO A 174 8.96 -13.77 0.74
CA PRO A 174 10.04 -13.76 1.73
C PRO A 174 11.30 -13.13 1.14
N TRP A 175 11.86 -12.15 1.84
CA TRP A 175 12.93 -11.28 1.36
C TRP A 175 14.00 -11.15 2.44
N GLU A 176 15.26 -11.24 2.04
CA GLU A 176 16.41 -11.08 2.92
C GLU A 176 17.40 -10.04 2.38
N GLU A 177 18.37 -9.65 3.20
CA GLU A 177 19.36 -8.62 2.85
C GLU A 177 20.15 -8.98 1.57
N GLY A 178 20.41 -10.27 1.36
CA GLY A 178 21.11 -10.77 0.17
C GLY A 178 20.35 -10.60 -1.16
N ASP A 179 19.03 -10.42 -1.11
CA ASP A 179 18.19 -10.17 -2.29
C ASP A 179 18.33 -8.72 -2.81
N GLY A 180 18.91 -7.82 -2.01
CA GLY A 180 18.99 -6.39 -2.30
C GLY A 180 17.64 -5.68 -2.20
N GLY A 181 17.44 -4.62 -2.98
CA GLY A 181 16.17 -3.87 -2.99
C GLY A 181 15.84 -3.16 -1.67
N THR A 182 16.86 -2.80 -0.89
CA THR A 182 16.72 -2.10 0.39
C THR A 182 16.23 -0.66 0.18
N LEU A 183 15.51 -0.15 1.18
CA LEU A 183 15.24 1.29 1.30
C LEU A 183 16.33 1.91 2.18
N ASP A 184 17.27 2.59 1.54
CA ASP A 184 18.40 3.21 2.22
C ASP A 184 18.07 4.69 2.50
N LEU A 185 18.19 5.10 3.77
CA LEU A 185 17.93 6.48 4.20
C LEU A 185 19.26 7.19 4.49
N TYR A 186 19.44 8.37 3.88
CA TYR A 186 20.68 9.14 3.96
C TYR A 186 20.55 10.33 4.91
N SER A 187 21.61 10.63 5.66
CA SER A 187 21.77 11.89 6.38
C SER A 187 22.19 13.02 5.45
N ALA A 188 21.91 14.25 5.83
CA ALA A 188 22.40 15.44 5.12
C ALA A 188 23.55 16.10 5.90
N ASP A 189 24.54 16.64 5.19
CA ASP A 189 25.65 17.39 5.79
C ASP A 189 25.23 18.86 6.07
N GLY A 190 25.34 19.27 7.35
CA GLY A 190 25.18 20.67 7.78
C GLY A 190 23.74 21.15 7.99
N PRO A 191 23.54 22.36 8.58
CA PRO A 191 22.22 22.90 8.90
C PRO A 191 21.48 23.49 7.69
N PHE A 192 21.99 23.31 6.47
CA PHE A 192 21.42 23.89 5.25
C PHE A 192 20.14 23.18 4.85
N ARG A 193 19.06 23.57 5.53
CA ARG A 193 17.70 23.46 5.01
C ARG A 193 17.55 24.60 4.01
N TYR A 194 17.91 24.37 2.75
CA TYR A 194 17.44 25.26 1.69
C TYR A 194 15.93 25.05 1.58
N TRP A 195 15.18 25.93 2.22
CA TRP A 195 13.79 26.28 1.92
C TRP A 195 13.74 27.79 1.78
#